data_AF-A0A9E1WAA9-F1
#
_entry.id   AF-A0A9E1WAA9-F1
#
_cell.length_a   1.000
_cell.length_b   1.000
_cell.length_c   1.000
_cell.angle_alpha   90.00
_cell.angle_beta   90.00
_cell.angle_gamma   90.00
#
_symmetry.space_group_name_H-M   'P 1'
#
loop_
_entity.id
_entity.type
_entity.pdbx_description
1 polymer ?
#
loop_
_entity_poly.entity_id
_entity_poly.type
_entity_poly.pdbx_seq_one_letter_code
_entity_poly.pdbx_strand_id
1 'polypeptide(L)'
;MDKIIDSHHHLWRVDDLPWLQGPMTPRIYGPYDAIHRDYLLEELHGESAPHGVSGTVYIQCGWPPDDAAGETRWIQSLADESDTPMGIIAWADLADANVGALLNA
;
A
#
# COMPACT_ATOMS: atom_id res chain seq x y z
N MET A 1 13.66 7.09 -24.10
CA MET A 1 14.03 6.36 -22.87
C MET A 1 12.74 5.73 -22.39
N ASP A 2 12.73 4.41 -22.24
CA ASP A 2 11.50 3.70 -21.90
C ASP A 2 11.09 4.02 -20.47
N LYS A 3 9.79 4.17 -20.23
CA LYS A 3 9.25 4.44 -18.89
C LYS A 3 9.31 3.16 -18.06
N ILE A 4 10.00 3.21 -16.91
CA ILE A 4 9.99 2.13 -15.92
C ILE A 4 8.86 2.40 -14.94
N ILE A 5 8.05 1.38 -14.67
CA ILE A 5 6.98 1.40 -13.67
C ILE A 5 7.31 0.36 -12.62
N ASP A 6 7.37 0.77 -11.35
CA ASP A 6 7.36 -0.17 -10.24
C ASP A 6 5.92 -0.66 -10.06
N SER A 7 5.64 -1.87 -10.54
CA SER A 7 4.29 -2.41 -10.57
C SER A 7 3.82 -3.02 -9.25
N HIS A 8 4.67 -3.09 -8.22
CA HIS A 8 4.29 -3.71 -6.95
C HIS A 8 5.13 -3.17 -5.80
N HIS A 9 4.54 -2.28 -5.02
CA HIS A 9 5.05 -1.92 -3.70
C HIS A 9 3.92 -1.78 -2.68
N HIS A 10 4.29 -1.62 -1.41
CA HIS A 10 3.38 -1.31 -0.31
C HIS A 10 3.83 -0.02 0.37
N LEU A 11 2.91 0.67 1.01
CA LEU A 11 3.12 1.81 1.90
C LEU A 11 2.27 1.57 3.14
N TRP A 12 2.80 1.89 4.32
CA TRP A 12 2.05 1.67 5.56
C TRP A 12 2.50 2.55 6.71
N ARG A 13 1.58 2.74 7.66
CA ARG A 13 1.86 3.13 9.03
C ARG A 13 1.62 1.92 9.92
N VAL A 14 2.54 1.65 10.85
CA VAL A 14 2.43 0.48 11.75
C VAL A 14 1.13 0.53 12.56
N ASP A 15 0.71 1.72 12.96
CA ASP A 15 -0.50 1.95 13.74
C ASP A 15 -1.80 1.55 13.00
N ASP A 16 -1.76 1.45 11.66
CA ASP A 16 -2.90 1.02 10.84
C ASP A 16 -2.85 -0.47 10.48
N LEU A 17 -1.80 -1.20 10.86
CA LEU A 17 -1.62 -2.62 10.52
C LEU A 17 -1.65 -3.51 11.78
N PRO A 18 -2.82 -4.02 12.20
CA PRO A 18 -2.92 -4.87 13.39
C PRO A 18 -2.01 -6.10 13.34
N TRP A 19 -1.74 -6.64 12.14
CA TRP A 19 -0.87 -7.81 11.96
C TRP A 19 0.61 -7.50 12.22
N LEU A 20 1.02 -6.24 12.14
CA LEU A 20 2.40 -5.76 12.30
C LEU A 20 2.69 -5.23 13.72
N GLN A 21 1.66 -4.95 14.52
CA GLN A 21 1.77 -4.47 15.91
C GLN A 21 2.05 -5.59 16.93
N GLY A 22 1.83 -6.84 16.55
CA GLY A 22 1.98 -8.00 17.42
C GLY A 22 3.41 -8.51 17.56
N PRO A 23 3.63 -9.51 18.44
CA PRO A 23 4.90 -10.23 18.46
C PRO A 23 5.14 -10.92 17.12
N MET A 24 6.41 -11.17 16.82
CA MET A 24 6.81 -11.95 15.65
C MET A 24 6.08 -13.29 15.60
N THR A 25 5.39 -13.53 14.48
CA THR A 25 4.72 -14.79 14.18
C THR A 25 5.44 -15.50 13.03
N PRO A 26 5.51 -16.84 12.98
CA PRO A 26 6.03 -17.52 11.80
C PRO A 26 5.18 -17.17 10.56
N ARG A 27 5.82 -16.60 9.53
CA ARG A 27 5.20 -16.26 8.25
C ARG A 27 5.96 -16.90 7.10
N ILE A 28 5.28 -17.11 5.97
CA ILE A 28 5.84 -17.74 4.77
C ILE A 28 7.03 -16.98 4.17
N TYR A 29 7.13 -15.69 4.47
CA TYR A 29 8.19 -14.79 4.01
C TYR A 29 9.34 -14.61 5.02
N GLY A 30 9.35 -15.38 6.11
CA GLY A 30 10.45 -15.35 7.09
C GLY A 30 10.33 -14.22 8.11
N PRO A 31 11.45 -13.88 8.81
CA PRO A 31 11.50 -12.77 9.76
C PRO A 31 11.15 -11.43 9.08
N TYR A 32 10.35 -10.61 9.76
CA TYR A 32 9.84 -9.33 9.26
C TYR A 32 10.05 -8.20 10.26
N ASP A 33 10.99 -8.38 11.21
CA ASP A 33 11.35 -7.36 12.20
C ASP A 33 11.81 -6.05 11.55
N ALA A 34 12.54 -6.11 10.43
CA ALA A 34 13.02 -4.93 9.71
C ALA A 34 11.89 -4.02 9.18
N ILE A 35 10.68 -4.55 9.02
CA ILE A 35 9.50 -3.80 8.55
C ILE A 35 8.57 -3.36 9.69
N HIS A 36 8.92 -3.59 10.97
CA HIS A 36 8.19 -3.07 12.14
C HIS A 36 8.42 -1.56 12.34
N ARG A 37 8.20 -0.78 11.29
CA ARG A 37 8.31 0.68 11.23
C ARG A 37 7.45 1.18 10.09
N ASP A 38 7.14 2.47 10.08
CA ASP A 38 6.45 3.07 8.94
C ASP A 38 7.34 3.00 7.68
N TYR A 39 6.69 2.84 6.53
CA TYR A 39 7.30 2.94 5.21
C TYR A 39 6.41 3.80 4.33
N LEU A 40 6.89 5.01 4.04
CA LEU A 40 6.10 6.11 3.50
C LEU A 40 6.60 6.51 2.10
N LEU A 41 5.79 7.29 1.40
CA LEU A 41 6.02 7.69 0.01
C LEU A 41 7.39 8.36 -0.21
N GLU A 42 7.85 9.19 0.72
CA GLU A 42 9.15 9.88 0.62
C GLU A 42 10.32 8.89 0.55
N GLU A 43 10.29 7.85 1.37
CA GLU A 43 11.32 6.81 1.38
C GLU A 43 11.30 6.01 0.08
N LEU A 44 10.11 5.57 -0.36
CA LEU A 44 9.94 4.89 -1.65
C LEU A 44 10.50 5.71 -2.81
N HIS A 45 10.22 7.02 -2.85
CA HIS A 45 10.76 7.90 -3.90
C HIS A 45 12.28 8.03 -3.84
N GLY A 46 12.84 8.17 -2.65
CA GLY A 46 14.29 8.21 -2.44
C GLY A 46 15.00 6.94 -2.93
N GLU A 47 14.36 5.80 -2.79
CA GLU A 47 14.89 4.50 -3.23
C GLU A 47 14.67 4.25 -4.73
N SER A 48 13.48 4.56 -5.26
CA SER A 48 13.08 4.17 -6.62
C SER A 48 13.55 5.14 -7.72
N ALA A 49 13.56 6.46 -7.45
CA ALA A 49 13.90 7.47 -8.45
C ALA A 49 15.33 7.32 -9.03
N PRO A 50 16.38 6.99 -8.23
CA PRO A 50 17.72 6.73 -8.77
C PRO A 50 17.80 5.58 -9.78
N HIS A 51 16.81 4.69 -9.79
CA HIS A 51 16.71 3.56 -10.72
C HIS A 51 15.91 3.88 -11.99
N GLY A 52 15.45 5.13 -12.16
CA GLY A 52 14.70 5.56 -13.34
C GLY A 52 13.21 5.19 -13.31
N VAL A 53 12.68 4.83 -12.14
CA VAL A 53 11.25 4.61 -11.95
C VAL A 53 10.50 5.93 -12.18
N SER A 54 9.49 5.87 -13.02
CA SER A 54 8.73 7.03 -13.52
C SER A 54 7.22 6.94 -13.25
N GLY A 55 6.82 5.91 -12.50
CA GLY A 55 5.46 5.65 -12.06
C GLY A 55 5.45 4.40 -11.17
N THR A 56 4.45 4.28 -10.32
CA THR A 56 4.37 3.20 -9.33
C THR A 56 2.96 2.64 -9.20
N VAL A 57 2.83 1.43 -8.64
CA VAL A 57 1.54 0.81 -8.33
C VAL A 57 1.56 0.30 -6.90
N TYR A 58 0.73 0.92 -6.06
CA TYR A 58 0.51 0.50 -4.68
C TYR A 58 -0.42 -0.72 -4.63
N ILE A 59 -0.13 -1.65 -3.73
CA ILE A 59 -0.99 -2.81 -3.41
C ILE A 59 -1.40 -2.75 -1.94
N GLN A 60 -2.68 -3.00 -1.65
CA GLN A 60 -3.20 -3.15 -0.28
C GLN A 60 -2.29 -4.05 0.57
N CYS A 61 -2.10 -3.70 1.84
CA CYS A 61 -1.11 -4.34 2.72
C CYS A 61 -1.72 -4.95 3.98
N GLY A 62 -3.03 -5.18 3.97
CA GLY A 62 -3.76 -5.83 5.06
C GLY A 62 -4.22 -4.87 6.15
N TRP A 63 -4.78 -3.72 5.76
CA TRP A 63 -5.58 -2.90 6.67
C TRP A 63 -6.79 -3.67 7.25
N PRO A 64 -7.36 -3.17 8.36
CA PRO A 64 -8.61 -3.69 8.90
C PRO A 64 -9.67 -3.81 7.79
N PRO A 65 -10.24 -5.01 7.56
CA PRO A 65 -11.22 -5.22 6.48
C PRO A 65 -12.48 -4.35 6.60
N ASP A 66 -12.82 -3.91 7.80
CA ASP A 66 -13.94 -3.02 8.11
C ASP A 66 -13.68 -1.54 7.75
N ASP A 67 -12.43 -1.16 7.44
CA ASP A 67 -12.06 0.17 6.91
C ASP A 67 -11.22 0.10 5.62
N ALA A 68 -11.57 -0.82 4.72
CA ALA A 68 -10.94 -0.96 3.41
C ALA A 68 -10.96 0.32 2.56
N ALA A 69 -12.02 1.12 2.67
CA ALA A 69 -12.12 2.40 1.98
C ALA A 69 -11.19 3.45 2.60
N GLY A 70 -10.92 3.36 3.91
CA GLY A 70 -9.87 4.14 4.56
C GLY A 70 -8.53 3.89 3.86
N GLU A 71 -8.20 2.59 3.64
CA GLU A 71 -7.18 2.04 2.72
C GLU A 71 -6.84 3.02 1.62
N THR A 72 -7.81 2.98 0.73
CA THR A 72 -7.77 3.62 -0.57
C THR A 72 -7.75 5.13 -0.44
N ARG A 73 -8.50 5.72 0.50
CA ARG A 73 -8.51 7.19 0.70
C ARG A 73 -7.18 7.73 1.16
N TRP A 74 -6.50 7.05 2.08
CA TRP A 74 -5.18 7.48 2.54
C TRP A 74 -4.17 7.39 1.40
N ILE A 75 -4.12 6.26 0.68
CA ILE A 75 -3.21 6.12 -0.47
C ILE A 75 -3.54 7.11 -1.59
N GLN A 76 -4.83 7.38 -1.84
CA GLN A 76 -5.25 8.40 -2.80
C GLN A 76 -4.72 9.78 -2.40
N SER A 77 -4.77 10.15 -1.11
CA SER A 77 -4.20 11.43 -0.66
C SER A 77 -2.69 11.52 -0.92
N LEU A 78 -1.96 10.41 -0.77
CA LEU A 78 -0.53 10.36 -1.12
C LEU A 78 -0.32 10.47 -2.64
N ALA A 79 -1.18 9.85 -3.44
CA ALA A 79 -1.14 9.95 -4.90
C ALA A 79 -1.39 11.37 -5.39
N ASP A 80 -2.34 12.08 -4.78
CA ASP A 80 -2.70 13.46 -5.13
C ASP A 80 -1.57 14.45 -4.82
N GLU A 81 -0.75 14.16 -3.82
CA GLU A 81 0.43 14.97 -3.43
C GLU A 81 1.72 14.58 -4.16
N SER A 82 1.71 13.45 -4.90
CA SER A 82 2.88 12.89 -5.57
C SER A 82 3.11 13.47 -6.97
N ASP A 83 4.35 13.86 -7.27
CA ASP A 83 4.77 14.17 -8.64
C ASP A 83 4.93 12.89 -9.52
N THR A 84 5.04 11.72 -8.88
CA THR A 84 5.14 10.42 -9.55
C THR A 84 3.74 9.83 -9.74
N PRO A 85 3.32 9.51 -10.98
CA PRO A 85 2.04 8.85 -11.22
C PRO A 85 1.92 7.53 -10.47
N MET A 86 0.83 7.36 -9.73
CA MET A 86 0.59 6.17 -8.91
C MET A 86 -0.73 5.49 -9.27
N GLY A 87 -0.68 4.19 -9.54
CA GLY A 87 -1.85 3.30 -9.59
C GLY A 87 -2.12 2.69 -8.22
N ILE A 88 -3.37 2.32 -7.95
CA ILE A 88 -3.80 1.79 -6.64
C ILE A 88 -4.56 0.48 -6.86
N ILE A 89 -4.10 -0.60 -6.20
CA ILE A 89 -4.81 -1.87 -6.08
C ILE A 89 -5.35 -1.97 -4.65
N ALA A 90 -6.62 -1.57 -4.50
CA ALA A 90 -7.36 -1.59 -3.25
C ALA A 90 -7.88 -2.98 -2.87
N TRP A 91 -8.22 -3.16 -1.59
CA TRP A 91 -8.93 -4.35 -1.11
C TRP A 91 -10.45 -4.15 -1.15
N ALA A 92 -11.18 -5.22 -1.47
CA ALA A 92 -12.62 -5.34 -1.26
C ALA A 92 -12.97 -6.82 -1.07
N ASP A 93 -13.94 -7.13 -0.20
CA ASP A 93 -14.56 -8.44 -0.18
C ASP A 93 -15.51 -8.58 -1.38
N LEU A 94 -14.99 -9.13 -2.48
CA LEU A 94 -15.77 -9.33 -3.70
C LEU A 94 -16.85 -10.41 -3.56
N ALA A 95 -16.90 -11.15 -2.45
CA ALA A 95 -17.98 -12.08 -2.14
C ALA A 95 -19.16 -11.41 -1.40
N ASP A 96 -18.99 -10.19 -0.88
CA ASP A 96 -20.08 -9.43 -0.28
C ASP A 96 -21.08 -9.01 -1.37
N ALA A 97 -22.35 -9.38 -1.19
CA ALA A 97 -23.43 -9.00 -2.09
C ALA A 97 -23.61 -7.46 -2.19
N ASN A 98 -23.15 -6.71 -1.18
CA ASN A 98 -23.19 -5.26 -1.13
C ASN A 98 -21.89 -4.58 -1.54
N VAL A 99 -20.88 -5.32 -2.04
CA VAL A 99 -19.56 -4.76 -2.41
C VAL A 99 -19.65 -3.58 -3.37
N GLY A 100 -20.70 -3.53 -4.21
CA GLY A 100 -20.93 -2.39 -5.10
C GLY A 100 -21.09 -1.05 -4.37
N ALA A 101 -21.59 -1.03 -3.14
CA ALA A 101 -21.65 0.20 -2.33
C ALA A 101 -20.25 0.68 -1.94
N LEU A 102 -19.35 -0.25 -1.56
CA LEU A 102 -17.96 0.05 -1.25
C LEU A 102 -17.19 0.56 -2.48
N LEU A 103 -17.39 -0.07 -3.65
CA LEU A 103 -16.68 0.31 -4.88
C LEU A 103 -17.10 1.67 -5.46
N ASN A 104 -18.26 2.20 -5.05
CA ASN A 104 -18.78 3.50 -5.50
C ASN A 104 -18.59 4.61 -4.44
N ALA A 105 -17.94 4.31 -3.32
CA ALA A 105 -17.76 5.23 -2.19
C ALA A 105 -16.67 6.29 -2.43
#